data_AF-A0A8A8DFQ0-F1
#
_entry.id   AF-A0A8A8DFQ0-F1
#
_cell.length_a   1.000
_cell.length_b   1.000
_cell.length_c   1.000
_cell.angle_alpha   90.00
_cell.angle_beta   90.00
_cell.angle_gamma   90.00
#
_symmetry.space_group_name_H-M   'P 1'
#
loop_
_entity.id
_entity.type
_entity.pdbx_description
1 polymer ?
#
loop_
_entity_poly.entity_id
_entity_poly.type
_entity_poly.pdbx_seq_one_letter_code
_entity_poly.pdbx_strand_id
1 'polypeptide(L)'
;MNQAPPSVATLANYSLVEVGGYSWMMLRRSDGSVELSPGGEPRLPDVTLVERPGDNDIPTYRVTVRAAGIYELAARHDGFASAEAAVAWATGFEFATRQAGNLTWRAVSAEDRHWFAVVGASVAEIFRHGVSGSPNFTVKRYLRLGTLSIEFSIADLAFSDQSKTIASFEQASAIALTMSDYVMKLMRVPAEVPLPPMPGTAA
;
A
#
# COMPACT_ATOMS: atom_id res chain seq x y z
N MET A 1 -31.55 -27.75 0.91
CA MET A 1 -30.28 -28.39 0.52
C MET A 1 -29.26 -27.29 0.31
N ASN A 2 -28.29 -27.13 1.21
CA ASN A 2 -27.14 -26.27 0.96
C ASN A 2 -26.18 -27.04 0.06
N GLN A 3 -26.22 -26.74 -1.22
CA GLN A 3 -25.24 -27.25 -2.17
C GLN A 3 -23.90 -26.64 -1.80
N ALA A 4 -22.86 -27.47 -1.68
CA ALA A 4 -21.51 -26.97 -1.42
C ALA A 4 -21.12 -25.99 -2.55
N PRO A 5 -20.46 -24.88 -2.22
CA PRO A 5 -20.03 -23.89 -3.20
C PRO A 5 -19.13 -24.58 -4.24
N PRO A 6 -19.30 -24.31 -5.55
CA PRO A 6 -18.50 -24.94 -6.58
C PRO A 6 -17.02 -24.55 -6.40
N SER A 7 -16.13 -25.56 -6.40
CA SER A 7 -14.68 -25.36 -6.38
C SER A 7 -14.18 -25.11 -7.80
N VAL A 8 -13.41 -24.04 -8.00
CA VAL A 8 -12.78 -23.75 -9.30
C VAL A 8 -11.50 -24.57 -9.51
N ALA A 9 -10.99 -25.23 -8.46
CA ALA A 9 -9.89 -26.19 -8.52
C ALA A 9 -10.14 -27.43 -9.41
N THR A 10 -11.37 -27.64 -9.88
CA THR A 10 -11.71 -28.71 -10.82
C THR A 10 -11.40 -28.37 -12.29
N LEU A 11 -11.13 -27.09 -12.60
CA LEU A 11 -10.95 -26.58 -13.98
C LEU A 11 -9.48 -26.51 -14.44
N ALA A 12 -9.24 -26.55 -15.74
CA ALA A 12 -7.88 -26.56 -16.31
C ALA A 12 -7.05 -25.34 -15.86
N ASN A 13 -5.76 -25.55 -15.59
CA ASN A 13 -4.87 -24.44 -15.22
C ASN A 13 -4.71 -23.46 -16.40
N TYR A 14 -4.62 -22.16 -16.12
CA TYR A 14 -4.58 -21.09 -17.14
C TYR A 14 -5.84 -20.95 -18.01
N SER A 15 -6.99 -21.44 -17.53
CA SER A 15 -8.27 -21.15 -18.17
C SER A 15 -8.83 -19.81 -17.73
N LEU A 16 -9.55 -19.15 -18.65
CA LEU A 16 -10.47 -18.08 -18.27
C LEU A 16 -11.71 -18.67 -17.62
N VAL A 17 -12.14 -18.09 -16.51
CA VAL A 17 -13.38 -18.44 -15.80
C VAL A 17 -14.19 -17.19 -15.52
N GLU A 18 -15.52 -17.33 -15.54
CA GLU A 18 -16.45 -16.25 -15.25
C GLU A 18 -16.97 -16.40 -13.82
N VAL A 19 -16.74 -15.39 -12.99
CA VAL A 19 -17.19 -15.36 -11.59
C VAL A 19 -17.70 -13.96 -11.26
N GLY A 20 -18.91 -13.88 -10.70
CA GLY A 20 -19.52 -12.62 -10.28
C GLY A 20 -19.72 -11.62 -11.44
N GLY A 21 -19.80 -12.10 -12.68
CA GLY A 21 -19.92 -11.27 -13.88
C GLY A 21 -18.59 -10.70 -14.40
N TYR A 22 -17.45 -11.19 -13.91
CA TYR A 22 -16.11 -10.81 -14.37
C TYR A 22 -15.32 -12.02 -14.83
N SER A 23 -14.39 -11.75 -15.73
CA SER A 23 -13.49 -12.75 -16.29
C SER A 23 -12.18 -12.81 -15.48
N TRP A 24 -11.72 -14.03 -15.22
CA TRP A 24 -10.57 -14.30 -14.36
C TRP A 24 -9.64 -15.32 -15.02
N MET A 25 -8.34 -15.06 -14.96
CA MET A 25 -7.32 -16.04 -15.30
C MET A 25 -6.99 -16.89 -14.07
N MET A 26 -7.16 -18.20 -14.21
CA MET A 26 -6.87 -19.16 -13.15
C MET A 26 -5.40 -19.56 -13.10
N LEU A 27 -4.81 -19.53 -11.92
CA LEU A 27 -3.47 -20.05 -11.64
C LEU A 27 -3.50 -20.98 -10.42
N ARG A 28 -3.30 -22.28 -10.66
CA ARG A 28 -3.12 -23.26 -9.58
C ARG A 28 -1.72 -23.12 -8.97
N ARG A 29 -1.65 -23.10 -7.64
CA ARG A 29 -0.41 -23.02 -6.87
C ARG A 29 -0.04 -24.38 -6.28
N SER A 30 1.23 -24.55 -5.95
CA SER A 30 1.78 -25.81 -5.42
C SER A 30 1.25 -26.18 -4.03
N ASP A 31 0.67 -25.22 -3.30
CA ASP A 31 0.04 -25.42 -1.99
C ASP A 31 -1.44 -25.87 -2.08
N GLY A 32 -1.91 -26.19 -3.29
CA GLY A 32 -3.30 -26.57 -3.55
C GLY A 32 -4.27 -25.39 -3.62
N SER A 33 -3.81 -24.15 -3.44
CA SER A 33 -4.64 -22.96 -3.65
C SER A 33 -4.80 -22.63 -5.14
N VAL A 34 -5.88 -21.93 -5.47
CA VAL A 34 -6.14 -21.42 -6.82
C VAL A 34 -6.26 -19.92 -6.75
N GLU A 35 -5.37 -19.23 -7.46
CA GLU A 35 -5.44 -17.79 -7.64
C GLU A 35 -6.31 -17.45 -8.86
N LEU A 36 -7.25 -16.53 -8.67
CA LEU A 36 -7.99 -15.89 -9.73
C LEU A 36 -7.45 -14.46 -9.87
N SER A 37 -6.71 -14.27 -10.96
CA SER A 37 -6.19 -12.96 -11.34
C SER A 37 -7.09 -12.33 -12.41
N PRO A 38 -7.17 -10.99 -12.51
CA PRO A 38 -8.00 -10.34 -13.52
C PRO A 38 -7.58 -10.79 -14.93
N GLY A 39 -8.55 -11.29 -15.71
CA GLY A 39 -8.34 -11.74 -17.09
C GLY A 39 -9.52 -11.33 -17.96
N GLY A 40 -9.39 -11.45 -19.29
CA GLY A 40 -10.51 -11.21 -20.21
C GLY A 40 -11.20 -9.84 -20.06
N GLU A 41 -12.45 -9.76 -20.50
CA GLU A 41 -13.34 -8.62 -20.30
C GLU A 41 -14.77 -9.14 -20.02
N PRO A 42 -15.50 -8.57 -19.04
CA PRO A 42 -15.11 -7.45 -18.17
C PRO A 42 -14.15 -7.89 -17.05
N ARG A 43 -13.18 -7.03 -16.69
CA ARG A 43 -12.14 -7.33 -15.68
C ARG A 43 -12.16 -6.41 -14.46
N LEU A 44 -11.63 -6.90 -13.33
CA LEU A 44 -11.40 -6.14 -12.09
C LEU A 44 -9.90 -5.97 -11.80
N PRO A 45 -9.21 -4.98 -12.40
CA PRO A 45 -7.74 -4.94 -12.48
C PRO A 45 -7.00 -4.87 -11.13
N ASP A 46 -7.64 -4.32 -10.08
CA ASP A 46 -7.05 -4.16 -8.75
C ASP A 46 -7.51 -5.22 -7.75
N VAL A 47 -8.20 -6.28 -8.21
CA VAL A 47 -8.76 -7.33 -7.36
C VAL A 47 -8.07 -8.66 -7.65
N THR A 48 -7.75 -9.42 -6.60
CA THR A 48 -7.31 -10.80 -6.72
C THR A 48 -8.11 -11.68 -5.78
N LEU A 49 -8.50 -12.87 -6.23
CA LEU A 49 -9.06 -13.88 -5.34
C LEU A 49 -8.11 -15.07 -5.19
N VAL A 50 -8.18 -15.71 -4.04
CA VAL A 50 -7.50 -16.96 -3.77
C VAL A 50 -8.50 -17.93 -3.17
N GLU A 51 -8.83 -18.98 -3.90
CA GLU A 51 -9.46 -20.18 -3.36
C GLU A 51 -8.41 -20.96 -2.57
N ARG A 52 -8.77 -21.38 -1.37
CA ARG A 52 -7.94 -22.21 -0.50
C ARG A 52 -8.67 -23.50 -0.19
N PRO A 53 -7.95 -24.63 -0.10
CA PRO A 53 -8.53 -25.83 0.49
C PRO A 53 -8.95 -25.50 1.92
N GLY A 54 -10.22 -25.74 2.25
CA GLY A 54 -10.73 -25.61 3.61
C GLY A 54 -11.05 -26.97 4.22
N ASP A 55 -11.66 -26.94 5.41
CA ASP A 55 -11.96 -28.15 6.15
C ASP A 55 -12.98 -29.03 5.41
N ASN A 56 -12.77 -30.35 5.43
CA ASN A 56 -13.62 -31.34 4.76
C ASN A 56 -13.81 -31.08 3.25
N ASP A 57 -12.75 -30.60 2.57
CA ASP A 57 -12.75 -30.25 1.15
C ASP A 57 -13.74 -29.13 0.77
N ILE A 58 -14.20 -28.33 1.74
CA ILE A 58 -15.02 -27.15 1.50
C ILE A 58 -14.09 -25.97 1.24
N PRO A 59 -14.04 -25.42 0.01
CA PRO A 59 -13.13 -24.33 -0.29
C PRO A 59 -13.52 -23.05 0.46
N THR A 60 -12.51 -22.26 0.82
CA THR A 60 -12.71 -20.90 1.33
C THR A 60 -12.04 -19.91 0.39
N TYR A 61 -12.64 -18.73 0.27
CA TYR A 61 -12.15 -17.69 -0.62
C TYR A 61 -11.61 -16.52 0.18
N ARG A 62 -10.47 -16.03 -0.28
CA ARG A 62 -9.87 -14.76 0.11
C ARG A 62 -9.98 -13.80 -1.06
N VAL A 63 -10.21 -12.54 -0.76
CA VAL A 63 -10.11 -11.46 -1.74
C VAL A 63 -9.18 -10.38 -1.25
N THR A 64 -8.47 -9.77 -2.18
CA THR A 64 -7.60 -8.61 -1.93
C THR A 64 -7.91 -7.53 -2.96
N VAL A 65 -8.23 -6.33 -2.49
CA VAL A 65 -8.48 -5.14 -3.30
C VAL A 65 -7.32 -4.18 -3.08
N ARG A 66 -6.64 -3.76 -4.14
CA ARG A 66 -5.56 -2.77 -4.09
C ARG A 66 -6.09 -1.39 -4.44
N ALA A 67 -5.51 -0.35 -3.85
CA ALA A 67 -5.78 1.01 -4.27
C ALA A 67 -5.01 1.29 -5.57
N ALA A 68 -5.73 1.74 -6.60
CA ALA A 68 -5.12 2.11 -7.88
C ALA A 68 -3.98 3.13 -7.66
N GLY A 69 -2.79 2.79 -8.17
CA GLY A 69 -1.58 3.62 -8.08
C GLY A 69 -0.86 3.61 -6.73
N ILE A 70 -1.31 2.81 -5.75
CA ILE A 70 -0.71 2.70 -4.41
C ILE A 70 -0.54 1.21 -4.07
N TYR A 71 0.59 0.63 -4.45
CA TYR A 71 0.82 -0.82 -4.33
C TYR A 71 0.83 -1.32 -2.88
N GLU A 72 1.22 -0.46 -1.96
CA GLU A 72 1.32 -0.70 -0.52
C GLU A 72 -0.06 -0.74 0.16
N LEU A 73 -1.08 -0.13 -0.45
CA LEU A 73 -2.42 -0.06 0.12
C LEU A 73 -3.32 -1.15 -0.47
N ALA A 74 -3.57 -2.18 0.35
CA ALA A 74 -4.43 -3.29 0.00
C ALA A 74 -5.38 -3.64 1.15
N ALA A 75 -6.66 -3.72 0.86
CA ALA A 75 -7.65 -4.29 1.77
C ALA A 75 -7.80 -5.78 1.48
N ARG A 76 -7.89 -6.59 2.54
CA ARG A 76 -8.01 -8.03 2.42
C ARG A 76 -9.11 -8.54 3.33
N HIS A 77 -9.91 -9.46 2.80
CA HIS A 77 -10.91 -10.17 3.56
C HIS A 77 -10.85 -11.67 3.23
N ASP A 78 -10.93 -12.50 4.26
CA ASP A 78 -10.75 -13.94 4.21
C ASP A 78 -12.03 -14.63 4.69
N GLY A 79 -12.24 -15.88 4.27
CA GLY A 79 -13.31 -16.73 4.83
C GLY A 79 -14.64 -16.64 4.11
N PHE A 80 -14.68 -16.14 2.87
CA PHE A 80 -15.89 -16.23 2.06
C PHE A 80 -16.19 -17.68 1.71
N ALA A 81 -17.47 -18.04 1.76
CA ALA A 81 -17.94 -19.36 1.35
C ALA A 81 -17.97 -19.53 -0.17
N SER A 82 -18.01 -18.45 -0.95
CA SER A 82 -17.98 -18.54 -2.42
C SER A 82 -17.17 -17.42 -3.05
N ALA A 83 -16.74 -17.65 -4.29
CA ALA A 83 -16.02 -16.66 -5.08
C ALA A 83 -16.92 -15.45 -5.42
N GLU A 84 -18.22 -15.66 -5.66
CA GLU A 84 -19.18 -14.58 -5.92
C GLU A 84 -19.37 -13.66 -4.72
N ALA A 85 -19.42 -14.21 -3.50
CA ALA A 85 -19.52 -13.41 -2.29
C ALA A 85 -18.27 -12.54 -2.09
N ALA A 86 -17.11 -13.11 -2.41
CA ALA A 86 -15.83 -12.41 -2.37
C ALA A 86 -15.74 -11.30 -3.44
N VAL A 87 -16.24 -11.55 -4.66
CA VAL A 87 -16.37 -10.52 -5.72
C VAL A 87 -17.34 -9.41 -5.31
N ALA A 88 -18.51 -9.76 -4.78
CA ALA A 88 -19.50 -8.77 -4.33
C ALA A 88 -18.92 -7.84 -3.25
N TRP A 89 -18.18 -8.40 -2.28
CA TRP A 89 -17.46 -7.60 -1.30
C TRP A 89 -16.43 -6.67 -1.96
N ALA A 90 -15.64 -7.19 -2.90
CA ALA A 90 -14.61 -6.40 -3.58
C ALA A 90 -15.19 -5.24 -4.39
N THR A 91 -16.30 -5.46 -5.10
CA THR A 91 -16.97 -4.40 -5.89
C THR A 91 -17.65 -3.34 -5.04
N GLY A 92 -18.02 -3.68 -3.79
CA GLY A 92 -18.60 -2.73 -2.83
C GLY A 92 -17.57 -2.13 -1.87
N PHE A 93 -16.30 -2.52 -1.95
CA PHE A 93 -15.27 -2.04 -1.05
C PHE A 93 -14.81 -0.63 -1.44
N GLU A 94 -14.82 0.28 -0.49
CA GLU A 94 -14.30 1.63 -0.66
C GLU A 94 -13.20 1.91 0.37
N PHE A 95 -12.07 2.43 -0.10
CA PHE A 95 -11.03 2.94 0.79
C PHE A 95 -11.53 4.20 1.49
N ALA A 96 -11.21 4.33 2.78
CA ALA A 96 -11.43 5.58 3.49
C ALA A 96 -10.57 6.69 2.86
N THR A 97 -11.17 7.86 2.66
CA THR A 97 -10.48 9.01 2.08
C THR A 97 -10.42 10.17 3.07
N ARG A 98 -9.29 10.89 3.10
CA ARG A 98 -9.11 12.12 3.89
C ARG A 98 -8.38 13.16 3.07
N GLN A 99 -8.89 14.38 3.04
CA GLN A 99 -8.20 15.53 2.44
C GLN A 99 -7.28 16.19 3.46
N ALA A 100 -6.05 16.50 3.07
CA ALA A 100 -5.12 17.32 3.85
C ALA A 100 -4.27 18.18 2.90
N GLY A 101 -4.54 19.49 2.88
CA GLY A 101 -3.97 20.38 1.87
C GLY A 101 -4.45 20.00 0.47
N ASN A 102 -3.51 19.78 -0.45
CA ASN A 102 -3.78 19.34 -1.83
C ASN A 102 -3.66 17.82 -2.03
N LEU A 103 -3.46 17.05 -0.96
CA LEU A 103 -3.34 15.59 -1.03
C LEU A 103 -4.64 14.90 -0.62
N THR A 104 -5.02 13.92 -1.42
CA THR A 104 -6.06 12.95 -1.07
C THR A 104 -5.40 11.70 -0.49
N TRP A 105 -5.55 11.52 0.81
CA TRP A 105 -5.06 10.35 1.53
C TRP A 105 -6.10 9.23 1.51
N ARG A 106 -5.62 7.98 1.43
CA ARG A 106 -6.41 6.76 1.41
C ARG A 106 -5.94 5.78 2.48
N ALA A 107 -6.87 5.05 3.08
CA ALA A 107 -6.60 4.01 4.07
C ALA A 107 -7.62 2.88 3.95
N VAL A 108 -7.33 1.70 4.54
CA VAL A 108 -8.29 0.58 4.55
C VAL A 108 -9.56 0.94 5.33
N SER A 109 -9.44 1.78 6.36
CA SER A 109 -10.58 2.30 7.13
C SER A 109 -10.26 3.69 7.70
N ALA A 110 -11.28 4.41 8.17
CA ALA A 110 -11.09 5.74 8.76
C ALA A 110 -10.25 5.73 10.05
N GLU A 111 -10.20 4.59 10.74
CA GLU A 111 -9.44 4.40 11.98
C GLU A 111 -8.06 3.77 11.76
N ASP A 112 -7.68 3.54 10.49
CA ASP A 112 -6.38 2.95 10.18
C ASP A 112 -5.24 3.84 10.66
N ARG A 113 -4.17 3.20 11.07
CA ARG A 113 -2.92 3.87 11.45
C ARG A 113 -2.11 4.25 10.23
N HIS A 114 -2.28 3.55 9.11
CA HIS A 114 -1.54 3.79 7.88
C HIS A 114 -2.43 4.51 6.87
N TRP A 115 -1.97 5.67 6.42
CA TRP A 115 -2.61 6.46 5.38
C TRP A 115 -1.63 6.70 4.25
N PHE A 116 -2.08 6.55 3.01
CA PHE A 116 -1.24 6.67 1.83
C PHE A 116 -1.76 7.73 0.86
N ALA A 117 -0.85 8.42 0.18
CA ALA A 117 -1.21 9.37 -0.88
C ALA A 117 -0.21 9.29 -2.03
N VAL A 118 -0.69 9.46 -3.26
CA VAL A 118 0.19 9.67 -4.42
C VAL A 118 0.65 11.12 -4.43
N VAL A 119 1.95 11.34 -4.52
CA VAL A 119 2.58 12.67 -4.58
C VAL A 119 3.59 12.66 -5.73
N GLY A 120 3.20 13.23 -6.87
CA GLY A 120 3.97 13.12 -8.12
C GLY A 120 4.17 11.66 -8.52
N ALA A 121 5.40 11.25 -8.80
CA ALA A 121 5.75 9.88 -9.20
C ALA A 121 6.06 8.93 -8.03
N SER A 122 5.59 9.23 -6.83
CA SER A 122 5.97 8.51 -5.60
C SER A 122 4.80 8.41 -4.63
N VAL A 123 4.85 7.45 -3.73
CA VAL A 123 3.82 7.21 -2.72
C VAL A 123 4.30 7.79 -1.39
N ALA A 124 3.44 8.47 -0.66
CA ALA A 124 3.67 8.88 0.71
C ALA A 124 2.88 7.99 1.66
N GLU A 125 3.41 7.77 2.85
CA GLU A 125 2.74 7.09 3.96
C GLU A 125 2.82 7.96 5.22
N ILE A 126 1.71 8.07 5.94
CA ILE A 126 1.64 8.55 7.31
C ILE A 126 1.28 7.36 8.18
N PHE A 127 2.13 7.05 9.15
CA PHE A 127 1.88 6.04 10.17
C PHE A 127 1.63 6.71 11.53
N ARG A 128 0.44 6.50 12.11
CA ARG A 128 0.06 6.97 13.45
C ARG A 128 0.48 5.95 14.51
N HIS A 129 1.38 6.35 15.40
CA HIS A 129 1.76 5.59 16.58
C HIS A 129 0.70 5.71 17.67
N GLY A 130 0.36 4.60 18.32
CA GLY A 130 -0.69 4.52 19.35
C GLY A 130 -0.17 4.48 20.79
N VAL A 131 1.09 4.84 21.05
CA VAL A 131 1.71 4.66 22.37
C VAL A 131 1.81 6.02 23.07
N SER A 132 1.18 6.11 24.25
CA SER A 132 1.22 7.20 25.24
C SER A 132 0.66 8.57 24.84
N GLY A 133 -0.65 8.76 25.06
CA GLY A 133 -1.28 10.04 25.42
C GLY A 133 -1.30 11.19 24.40
N SER A 134 -0.43 11.20 23.40
CA SER A 134 -0.36 12.21 22.34
C SER A 134 -0.09 11.52 21.00
N PRO A 135 -0.83 11.87 19.94
CA PRO A 135 -0.61 11.28 18.62
C PRO A 135 0.80 11.64 18.13
N ASN A 136 1.55 10.62 17.71
CA ASN A 136 2.85 10.76 17.06
C ASN A 136 2.75 10.13 15.67
N PHE A 137 3.37 10.75 14.67
CA PHE A 137 3.35 10.28 13.30
C PHE A 137 4.76 10.06 12.75
N THR A 138 4.91 8.99 11.98
CA THR A 138 6.03 8.81 11.07
C THR A 138 5.55 9.10 9.66
N VAL A 139 6.37 9.81 8.90
CA VAL A 139 6.11 10.11 7.49
C VAL A 139 7.14 9.38 6.66
N LYS A 140 6.68 8.65 5.64
CA LYS A 140 7.55 7.99 4.67
C LYS A 140 7.24 8.42 3.25
N ARG A 141 8.24 8.31 2.38
CA ARG A 141 8.13 8.52 0.94
C ARG A 141 8.83 7.39 0.20
N TYR A 142 8.08 6.72 -0.66
CA TYR A 142 8.53 5.63 -1.51
C TYR A 142 8.65 6.12 -2.95
N LEU A 143 9.86 6.11 -3.49
CA LEU A 143 10.16 6.45 -4.87
C LEU A 143 10.69 5.21 -5.59
N ARG A 144 10.15 4.92 -6.78
CA ARG A 144 10.61 3.82 -7.61
C ARG A 144 11.30 4.36 -8.86
N LEU A 145 12.55 3.96 -9.08
CA LEU A 145 13.37 4.35 -10.22
C LEU A 145 13.81 3.08 -10.97
N GLY A 146 13.00 2.65 -11.93
CA GLY A 146 13.19 1.37 -12.60
C GLY A 146 13.11 0.21 -11.60
N THR A 147 14.21 -0.52 -11.42
CA THR A 147 14.32 -1.62 -10.45
C THR A 147 14.71 -1.16 -9.04
N LEU A 148 15.08 0.12 -8.87
CA LEU A 148 15.48 0.67 -7.58
C LEU A 148 14.24 1.14 -6.80
N SER A 149 14.25 0.86 -5.49
CA SER A 149 13.30 1.41 -4.53
C SER A 149 14.06 2.28 -3.54
N ILE A 150 13.60 3.51 -3.36
CA ILE A 150 14.17 4.48 -2.43
C ILE A 150 13.10 4.82 -1.40
N GLU A 151 13.44 4.70 -0.12
CA GLU A 151 12.60 5.10 1.00
C GLU A 151 13.24 6.27 1.74
N PHE A 152 12.48 7.34 1.95
CA PHE A 152 12.80 8.38 2.92
C PHE A 152 11.83 8.24 4.09
N SER A 153 12.35 8.35 5.32
CA SER A 153 11.54 8.24 6.54
C SER A 153 11.92 9.36 7.51
N ILE A 154 10.93 10.12 7.94
CA ILE A 154 11.05 11.12 9.01
C ILE A 154 10.14 10.65 10.15
N ALA A 155 10.77 10.36 11.29
CA ALA A 155 10.08 9.99 12.51
C ALA A 155 10.46 10.96 13.63
N ASP A 156 9.48 11.31 14.46
CA ASP A 156 9.73 12.06 15.66
C ASP A 156 10.22 11.16 16.79
N LEU A 157 11.49 11.34 17.16
CA LEU A 157 12.21 10.59 18.19
C LEU A 157 12.08 11.20 19.59
N ALA A 158 11.33 12.30 19.77
CA ALA A 158 11.11 12.91 21.08
C ALA A 158 10.56 11.87 22.07
N PHE A 159 11.00 11.88 23.32
CA PHE A 159 10.63 10.87 24.32
C PHE A 159 10.08 11.53 25.58
N SER A 160 9.16 10.84 26.28
CA SER A 160 8.57 11.26 27.56
C SER A 160 7.96 12.67 27.52
N ASP A 161 8.70 13.67 28.00
CA ASP A 161 8.21 15.00 28.38
C ASP A 161 8.41 16.03 27.24
N GLN A 162 9.02 15.61 26.14
CA GLN A 162 9.26 16.46 24.98
C GLN A 162 8.03 16.53 24.08
N SER A 163 7.63 17.75 23.73
CA SER A 163 6.56 17.99 22.76
C SER A 163 6.90 17.33 21.42
N LYS A 164 5.98 16.50 20.93
CA LYS A 164 6.05 15.93 19.59
C LYS A 164 5.92 17.06 18.55
N THR A 165 6.87 17.12 17.64
CA THR A 165 6.93 18.02 16.48
C THR A 165 6.01 17.59 15.35
N ILE A 166 5.78 16.28 15.16
CA ILE A 166 4.79 15.75 14.22
C ILE A 166 3.58 15.27 15.03
N ALA A 167 2.76 16.23 15.48
CA ALA A 167 1.65 15.99 16.41
C ALA A 167 0.28 15.91 15.72
N SER A 168 0.20 16.23 14.43
CA SER A 168 -1.04 16.12 13.66
C SER A 168 -0.85 15.47 12.29
N PHE A 169 -1.95 14.99 11.75
CA PHE A 169 -1.99 14.44 10.40
C PHE A 169 -1.68 15.52 9.34
N GLU A 170 -2.13 16.74 9.57
CA GLU A 170 -1.90 17.88 8.67
C GLU A 170 -0.42 18.26 8.61
N GLN A 171 0.27 18.25 9.75
CA GLN A 171 1.72 18.44 9.81
C GLN A 171 2.45 17.32 9.09
N ALA A 172 2.08 16.06 9.36
CA ALA A 172 2.63 14.89 8.69
C ALA A 172 2.42 14.96 7.16
N SER A 173 1.26 15.42 6.71
CA SER A 173 0.93 15.62 5.30
C SER A 173 1.76 16.73 4.65
N ALA A 174 1.97 17.85 5.35
CA ALA A 174 2.84 18.93 4.87
C ALA A 174 4.31 18.49 4.73
N ILE A 175 4.78 17.65 5.66
CA ILE A 175 6.11 17.02 5.57
C ILE A 175 6.18 16.11 4.35
N ALA A 176 5.17 15.25 4.12
CA ALA A 176 5.16 14.35 2.97
C ALA A 176 5.31 15.08 1.61
N LEU A 177 4.69 16.25 1.48
CA LEU A 177 4.79 17.12 0.29
C LEU A 177 6.20 17.64 0.05
N THR A 178 6.92 18.00 1.11
CA THR A 178 8.19 18.73 1.04
C THR A 178 9.43 17.86 1.28
N MET A 179 9.23 16.61 1.71
CA MET A 179 10.30 15.70 2.14
C MET A 179 11.38 15.49 1.07
N SER A 180 10.99 15.26 -0.19
CA SER A 180 11.96 15.02 -1.27
C SER A 180 12.86 16.24 -1.49
N ASP A 181 12.29 17.45 -1.51
CA ASP A 181 13.06 18.69 -1.67
C ASP A 181 14.00 18.93 -0.49
N TYR A 182 13.53 18.65 0.72
CA TYR A 182 14.31 18.75 1.94
C TYR A 182 15.51 17.79 1.93
N VAL A 183 15.28 16.51 1.61
CA VAL A 183 16.36 15.51 1.55
C VAL A 183 17.36 15.86 0.45
N MET A 184 16.89 16.24 -0.75
CA MET A 184 17.78 16.66 -1.83
C MET A 184 18.61 17.89 -1.45
N LYS A 185 18.04 18.84 -0.68
CA LYS A 185 18.78 19.98 -0.15
C LYS A 185 19.87 19.57 0.84
N LEU A 186 19.61 18.59 1.71
CA LEU A 186 20.61 18.07 2.66
C LEU A 186 21.72 17.28 1.97
N MET A 187 21.38 16.54 0.91
CA MET A 187 22.34 15.73 0.14
C MET A 187 23.25 16.56 -0.77
N ARG A 188 22.94 17.85 -0.99
CA ARG A 188 23.85 18.78 -1.67
C ARG A 188 25.04 19.06 -0.76
N VAL A 189 26.11 18.29 -0.93
CA VAL A 189 27.44 18.64 -0.42
C VAL A 189 27.79 20.02 -0.98
N PRO A 190 28.17 21.02 -0.16
CA PRO A 190 28.74 22.24 -0.70
C PRO A 190 29.96 21.85 -1.52
N ALA A 191 29.99 22.20 -2.81
CA ALA A 191 31.19 22.09 -3.61
C ALA A 191 32.34 22.74 -2.81
N GLU A 192 33.45 22.02 -2.71
CA GLU A 192 34.64 22.33 -1.90
C GLU A 192 34.83 23.83 -1.68
N VAL A 193 34.85 24.25 -0.41
CA VAL A 193 35.37 25.57 -0.05
C VAL A 193 36.82 25.60 -0.56
N PRO A 194 37.21 26.55 -1.42
CA PRO A 194 38.60 26.66 -1.84
C PRO A 194 39.46 26.76 -0.59
N LEU A 195 40.41 25.84 -0.42
CA LEU A 195 41.40 25.95 0.66
C LEU A 195 42.04 27.35 0.54
N PRO A 196 42.19 28.09 1.66
CA PRO A 196 42.88 29.37 1.62
C PRO A 196 44.28 29.16 1.03
N PRO A 197 44.79 30.09 0.21
CA PRO A 197 46.10 29.95 -0.40
C PRO A 197 47.14 29.70 0.70
N MET A 198 47.92 28.63 0.56
CA MET A 198 49.00 28.35 1.49
C MET A 198 49.95 29.56 1.53
N PRO A 199 50.29 30.08 2.72
CA PRO A 199 51.25 31.17 2.81
C PRO A 199 52.62 30.64 2.37
N GLY A 200 53.19 31.24 1.32
CA GLY A 200 54.56 31.00 0.92
C GLY A 200 54.74 30.21 -0.37
N THR A 201 54.23 30.73 -1.49
CA THR A 201 54.98 30.64 -2.75
C THR A 201 55.54 32.02 -3.04
N ALA A 202 56.75 32.22 -2.49
CA ALA A 202 57.57 33.39 -2.72
C ALA A 202 57.95 33.49 -4.21
N ALA A 203 57.98 34.72 -4.72
CA ALA A 203 58.78 35.10 -5.87
C ALA A 203 60.22 35.35 -5.43
#